data_AF-A0A9E1R6Y6-F1
#
_entry.id   AF-A0A9E1R6Y6-F1
#
_cell.length_a   1.000
_cell.length_b   1.000
_cell.length_c   1.000
_cell.angle_alpha   90.00
_cell.angle_beta   90.00
_cell.angle_gamma   90.00
#
_symmetry.space_group_name_H-M   'P 1'
#
loop_
_entity.id
_entity.type
_entity.pdbx_description
1 polymer ?
#
loop_
_entity_poly.entity_id
_entity_poly.type
_entity_poly.pdbx_seq_one_letter_code
_entity_poly.pdbx_strand_id
1 'polypeptide(L)'
;MLKTLWSAPLTAKLGVLVIICYVVVAVFAPVLAPYKETSIVGASYELWSDEYLLGTDNIGRDMLTRLIFGARNTIGIAFATVLLAFVVGGTLGMLAAILGGWYDLVIGRIVDILMAIPSLVFALLLLTVFGTSIPSLIIIIALLDSTRVFRISRSAAMNV
;
A
#
# COMPACT_ATOMS: atom_id res chain seq x y z
N MET A 1 23.08 -6.84 -12.03
CA MET A 1 21.74 -6.92 -11.41
C MET A 1 21.01 -8.23 -11.72
N LEU A 2 20.91 -8.69 -12.98
CA LEU A 2 20.31 -10.02 -13.26
C LEU A 2 21.15 -11.21 -12.76
N LYS A 3 22.49 -11.12 -12.85
CA LYS A 3 23.39 -12.18 -12.33
C LYS A 3 23.26 -12.39 -10.82
N THR A 4 22.99 -11.34 -10.06
CA THR A 4 22.78 -11.39 -8.60
C THR A 4 21.45 -12.06 -8.21
N LEU A 5 20.41 -11.97 -9.05
CA LEU A 5 19.15 -12.70 -8.83
C LEU A 5 19.33 -14.21 -9.07
N TRP A 6 20.18 -14.59 -10.04
CA TRP A 6 20.46 -15.99 -10.34
C TRP A 6 21.33 -16.67 -9.27
N SER A 7 22.23 -15.92 -8.62
CA SER A 7 23.03 -16.40 -7.49
C SER A 7 22.31 -16.33 -6.13
N ALA A 8 21.07 -15.85 -6.09
CA ALA A 8 20.31 -15.69 -4.85
C ALA A 8 19.86 -17.05 -4.26
N PRO A 9 19.68 -17.13 -2.92
CA PRO A 9 19.15 -18.33 -2.28
C PRO A 9 17.74 -18.66 -2.76
N LEU A 10 17.34 -19.93 -2.63
CA LEU A 10 16.05 -20.43 -3.14
C LEU A 10 14.86 -19.64 -2.56
N THR A 11 14.95 -19.24 -1.29
CA THR A 11 13.94 -18.44 -0.59
C THR A 11 13.74 -17.06 -1.23
N ALA A 12 14.83 -16.38 -1.61
CA ALA A 12 14.76 -15.09 -2.29
C ALA A 12 14.14 -15.21 -3.70
N LYS A 13 14.47 -16.28 -4.43
CA LYS A 13 13.87 -16.56 -5.75
C LYS A 13 12.36 -16.79 -5.66
N LEU A 14 11.91 -17.55 -4.66
CA LEU A 14 10.48 -17.76 -4.39
C LEU A 14 9.77 -16.43 -4.05
N GLY A 15 10.37 -15.58 -3.23
CA GLY A 15 9.80 -14.27 -2.91
C GLY A 15 9.65 -13.38 -4.14
N VAL A 16 10.68 -13.32 -4.99
CA VAL A 16 10.62 -12.55 -6.25
C VAL A 16 9.56 -13.11 -7.19
N LEU A 17 9.43 -14.43 -7.31
CA LEU A 17 8.39 -15.07 -8.11
C LEU A 17 6.99 -14.65 -7.65
N VAL A 18 6.74 -14.70 -6.34
CA VAL A 18 5.44 -14.32 -5.75
C VAL A 18 5.12 -12.85 -6.05
N ILE A 19 6.08 -11.94 -5.88
CA ILE A 19 5.90 -10.51 -6.20
C ILE A 19 5.58 -10.33 -7.67
N ILE A 20 6.31 -11.00 -8.58
CA ILE A 20 6.05 -10.93 -10.02
C ILE A 20 4.64 -11.44 -10.33
N CYS A 21 4.22 -12.56 -9.74
CA CYS A 21 2.86 -13.07 -9.92
C CYS A 21 1.80 -12.05 -9.49
N TYR A 22 1.95 -11.42 -8.32
CA TYR A 22 1.02 -10.38 -7.86
C TYR A 22 0.98 -9.17 -8.79
N VAL A 23 2.14 -8.71 -9.28
CA VAL A 23 2.22 -7.59 -10.23
C VAL A 23 1.54 -7.94 -11.54
N VAL A 24 1.77 -9.15 -12.08
CA VAL A 24 1.11 -9.62 -13.30
C VAL A 24 -0.40 -9.68 -13.11
N VAL A 25 -0.89 -10.27 -12.02
CA VAL A 25 -2.33 -10.32 -11.71
C VAL A 25 -2.92 -8.92 -11.59
N ALA A 26 -2.25 -8.00 -10.91
CA ALA A 26 -2.71 -6.62 -10.75
C ALA A 26 -2.78 -5.85 -12.08
N VAL A 27 -1.76 -5.96 -12.93
CA VAL A 27 -1.68 -5.24 -14.20
C VAL A 27 -2.67 -5.82 -15.22
N PHE A 28 -2.74 -7.14 -15.31
CA PHE A 28 -3.59 -7.84 -16.27
C PHE A 28 -4.97 -8.20 -15.72
N ALA A 29 -5.37 -7.64 -14.57
CA ALA A 29 -6.67 -7.89 -13.95
C ALA A 29 -7.87 -7.75 -14.91
N PRO A 30 -7.96 -6.74 -15.80
CA PRO A 30 -9.09 -6.62 -16.74
C PRO A 30 -9.18 -7.75 -17.77
N VAL A 31 -8.07 -8.45 -18.02
CA VAL A 31 -7.98 -9.54 -19.01
C VAL A 31 -8.07 -10.90 -18.31
N LEU A 32 -7.55 -11.00 -17.09
CA LEU A 32 -7.55 -12.23 -16.29
C LEU A 32 -8.88 -12.48 -15.57
N ALA A 33 -9.62 -11.43 -15.23
CA ALA A 33 -10.90 -11.56 -14.56
C ALA A 33 -11.98 -12.07 -15.53
N PRO A 34 -12.76 -13.10 -15.16
CA PRO A 34 -13.87 -13.59 -15.99
C PRO A 34 -14.99 -12.55 -16.19
N TYR A 35 -15.19 -11.68 -15.19
CA TYR A 35 -16.27 -10.69 -15.18
C TYR A 35 -15.77 -9.28 -14.89
N LYS A 36 -16.66 -8.28 -15.00
CA LYS A 36 -16.36 -6.90 -14.62
C LYS A 36 -16.36 -6.76 -13.09
N GLU A 37 -15.56 -5.84 -12.56
CA GLU A 37 -15.39 -5.64 -11.11
C GLU A 37 -16.72 -5.45 -10.35
N THR A 38 -17.70 -4.79 -10.96
CA THR A 38 -18.98 -4.44 -10.33
C THR A 38 -20.17 -5.23 -10.85
N SER A 39 -19.98 -6.17 -11.80
CA SER A 39 -21.10 -6.91 -12.36
C SER A 39 -21.64 -7.95 -11.38
N ILE A 40 -22.95 -7.89 -11.15
CA ILE A 40 -23.72 -8.95 -10.48
C ILE A 40 -24.01 -10.01 -11.53
N VAL A 41 -23.58 -11.25 -11.28
CA VAL A 41 -23.55 -12.34 -12.26
C VAL A 41 -24.36 -13.55 -11.81
N GLY A 42 -24.42 -13.83 -10.50
CA GLY A 42 -25.12 -14.98 -9.94
C GLY A 42 -26.04 -14.63 -8.76
N ALA A 43 -26.49 -15.66 -8.05
CA ALA A 43 -27.27 -15.50 -6.84
C ALA A 43 -26.37 -15.07 -5.67
N SER A 44 -26.96 -14.57 -4.57
CA SER A 44 -26.22 -14.24 -3.35
C SER A 44 -25.69 -15.51 -2.68
N TYR A 45 -24.40 -15.53 -2.32
CA TYR A 45 -23.73 -16.65 -1.65
C TYR A 45 -23.87 -17.99 -2.38
N GLU A 46 -23.70 -17.97 -3.69
CA GLU A 46 -23.66 -19.18 -4.51
C GLU A 46 -22.38 -19.97 -4.21
N LEU A 47 -22.51 -21.29 -4.14
CA LEU A 47 -21.41 -22.20 -3.87
C LEU A 47 -20.44 -22.27 -5.05
N TRP A 48 -19.28 -22.89 -4.81
CA TRP A 48 -18.23 -23.00 -5.82
C TRP A 48 -18.71 -23.91 -6.96
N SER A 49 -18.57 -23.45 -8.19
CA SER A 49 -19.01 -24.14 -9.41
C SER A 49 -18.03 -23.90 -10.57
N ASP A 50 -18.22 -24.61 -11.68
CA ASP A 50 -17.41 -24.40 -12.89
C ASP A 50 -17.58 -22.98 -13.47
N GLU A 51 -18.72 -22.34 -13.19
CA GLU A 51 -19.01 -20.96 -13.59
C GLU A 51 -18.46 -19.95 -12.55
N TYR A 52 -18.60 -20.26 -11.25
CA TYR A 52 -18.09 -19.44 -10.14
C TYR A 52 -17.06 -20.23 -9.33
N LEU A 53 -15.81 -20.22 -9.80
CA LEU A 53 -14.68 -20.98 -9.22
C LEU A 53 -14.55 -20.83 -7.70
N LEU A 54 -14.86 -19.64 -7.16
CA LEU A 54 -14.81 -19.33 -5.73
C LEU A 54 -16.18 -18.95 -5.14
N GLY A 55 -17.26 -19.22 -5.88
CA GLY A 55 -18.61 -18.78 -5.54
C GLY A 55 -18.82 -17.28 -5.69
N THR A 56 -19.96 -16.80 -5.20
CA THR A 56 -20.35 -15.39 -5.27
C THR A 56 -20.43 -14.73 -3.89
N ASP A 57 -20.38 -13.39 -3.87
CA ASP A 57 -20.54 -12.61 -2.65
C ASP A 57 -22.00 -12.39 -2.23
N ASN A 58 -22.19 -11.58 -1.20
CA ASN A 58 -23.48 -11.24 -0.63
C ASN A 58 -24.48 -10.57 -1.60
N ILE A 59 -24.00 -10.05 -2.73
CA ILE A 59 -24.86 -9.43 -3.75
C ILE A 59 -24.73 -10.12 -5.12
N GLY A 60 -24.11 -11.30 -5.20
CA GLY A 60 -24.02 -12.11 -6.42
C GLY A 60 -22.88 -11.74 -7.37
N ARG A 61 -21.82 -11.07 -6.90
CA ARG A 61 -20.60 -10.83 -7.69
C ARG A 61 -19.64 -12.00 -7.55
N ASP A 62 -18.99 -12.39 -8.65
CA ASP A 62 -17.97 -13.45 -8.66
C ASP A 62 -16.79 -13.11 -7.73
N MET A 63 -16.48 -14.03 -6.81
CA MET A 63 -15.44 -13.82 -5.81
C MET A 63 -14.03 -13.84 -6.40
N LEU A 64 -13.78 -14.63 -7.44
CA LEU A 64 -12.48 -14.67 -8.10
C LEU A 64 -12.15 -13.32 -8.75
N THR A 65 -13.09 -12.78 -9.53
CA THR A 65 -13.01 -11.44 -10.11
C THR A 65 -12.75 -10.38 -9.03
N ARG A 66 -13.45 -10.44 -7.91
CA ARG A 66 -13.26 -9.49 -6.79
C ARG A 66 -11.88 -9.59 -6.15
N LEU A 67 -11.30 -10.79 -6.04
CA LEU A 67 -9.93 -10.96 -5.54
C LEU A 67 -8.88 -10.42 -6.53
N ILE A 68 -9.07 -10.64 -7.83
CA ILE A 68 -8.16 -10.15 -8.88
C ILE A 68 -8.17 -8.61 -8.92
N PHE A 69 -9.35 -7.99 -8.99
CA PHE A 69 -9.46 -6.53 -8.95
C PHE A 69 -9.07 -5.96 -7.58
N GLY A 70 -9.34 -6.69 -6.49
CA GLY A 70 -8.87 -6.35 -5.15
C GLY A 70 -7.35 -6.26 -5.09
N ALA A 71 -6.63 -7.25 -5.65
CA ALA A 71 -5.17 -7.23 -5.74
C ALA A 71 -4.68 -6.00 -6.51
N ARG A 72 -5.29 -5.67 -7.65
CA ARG A 72 -4.97 -4.46 -8.43
C ARG A 72 -5.14 -3.18 -7.60
N ASN A 73 -6.30 -3.02 -6.95
CA ASN A 73 -6.62 -1.82 -6.18
C ASN A 73 -5.70 -1.68 -4.97
N THR A 74 -5.48 -2.77 -4.20
CA THR A 74 -4.59 -2.76 -3.04
C THR A 74 -3.16 -2.42 -3.41
N ILE A 75 -2.63 -3.02 -4.48
CA ILE A 75 -1.26 -2.75 -4.94
C ILE A 75 -1.13 -1.31 -5.42
N GLY A 76 -2.10 -0.80 -6.18
CA GLY A 76 -2.10 0.58 -6.65
C GLY A 76 -2.14 1.60 -5.50
N ILE A 77 -3.02 1.38 -4.52
CA ILE A 77 -3.13 2.21 -3.32
C ILE A 77 -1.82 2.15 -2.52
N ALA A 78 -1.32 0.96 -2.21
CA ALA A 78 -0.08 0.79 -1.45
C ALA A 78 1.11 1.47 -2.14
N PHE A 79 1.23 1.33 -3.45
CA PHE A 79 2.30 1.96 -4.23
C PHE A 79 2.22 3.49 -4.17
N ALA A 80 1.05 4.07 -4.41
CA ALA A 80 0.85 5.52 -4.36
C ALA A 80 1.12 6.09 -2.96
N THR A 81 0.63 5.42 -1.93
CA THR A 81 0.83 5.78 -0.52
C THR A 81 2.31 5.76 -0.15
N VAL A 82 3.04 4.69 -0.48
CA VAL A 82 4.47 4.56 -0.20
C VAL A 82 5.25 5.63 -0.95
N LEU A 83 4.98 5.83 -2.24
CA LEU A 83 5.66 6.86 -3.03
C LEU A 83 5.49 8.25 -2.41
N LEU A 84 4.27 8.61 -2.02
CA LEU A 84 3.98 9.89 -1.38
C LEU A 84 4.66 10.00 0.00
N ALA A 85 4.63 8.95 0.81
CA ALA A 85 5.31 8.89 2.10
C ALA A 85 6.82 9.06 1.96
N PHE A 86 7.43 8.45 0.92
CA PHE A 86 8.84 8.61 0.59
C PHE A 86 9.20 10.02 0.16
N VAL A 87 8.38 10.64 -0.70
CA VAL A 87 8.57 12.02 -1.12
C VAL A 87 8.48 12.97 0.07
N VAL A 88 7.42 12.89 0.87
CA VAL A 88 7.20 13.80 2.01
C VAL A 88 8.20 13.54 3.13
N GLY A 89 8.28 12.30 3.62
CA GLY A 89 9.16 11.96 4.74
C GLY A 89 10.63 12.05 4.37
N GLY A 90 11.00 11.63 3.16
CA GLY A 90 12.37 11.69 2.67
C GLY A 90 12.87 13.12 2.54
N THR A 91 12.09 14.00 1.89
CA THR A 91 12.46 15.41 1.75
C THR A 91 12.55 16.13 3.10
N LEU A 92 11.54 15.99 3.96
CA LEU A 92 11.55 16.59 5.29
C LEU A 92 12.70 16.06 6.16
N GLY A 93 13.00 14.76 6.09
CA GLY A 93 14.07 14.12 6.85
C GLY A 93 15.45 14.60 6.42
N MET A 94 15.68 14.71 5.11
CA MET A 94 16.92 15.28 4.57
C MET A 94 17.06 16.76 4.94
N LEU A 95 16.00 17.56 4.79
CA LEU A 95 16.00 18.98 5.17
C LEU A 95 16.28 19.17 6.66
N ALA A 96 15.71 18.33 7.54
CA ALA A 96 15.98 18.36 8.97
C ALA A 96 17.45 18.08 9.30
N ALA A 97 18.07 17.12 8.62
CA ALA A 97 19.49 16.81 8.81
C ALA A 97 20.41 17.93 8.30
N ILE A 98 20.10 18.54 7.15
CA ILE A 98 20.96 19.56 6.50
C ILE A 98 20.83 20.92 7.21
N LEU A 99 19.61 21.37 7.47
CA LEU A 99 19.36 22.70 8.08
C LEU A 99 19.65 22.70 9.58
N GLY A 100 19.42 21.57 10.26
CA GLY A 100 19.61 21.43 11.69
C GLY A 100 18.81 22.45 12.53
N GLY A 101 19.29 22.67 13.76
CA GLY A 101 18.79 23.71 14.66
C GLY A 101 17.29 23.64 14.93
N TRP A 102 16.61 24.78 14.80
CA TRP A 102 15.16 24.89 15.08
C TRP A 102 14.29 24.12 14.11
N TYR A 103 14.69 23.99 12.84
CA TYR A 103 13.90 23.27 11.84
C TYR A 103 13.83 21.78 12.20
N ASP A 104 14.97 21.20 12.55
CA ASP A 104 15.07 19.82 13.03
C ASP A 104 14.25 19.60 14.31
N LEU A 105 14.37 20.50 15.28
CA LEU A 105 13.61 20.43 16.53
C LEU A 105 12.10 20.49 16.28
N VAL A 106 11.60 21.43 15.48
CA VAL A 106 10.15 21.59 15.27
C VAL A 106 9.57 20.41 14.50
N ILE A 107 10.15 20.05 13.36
CA ILE A 107 9.64 18.94 12.53
C ILE A 107 9.79 17.61 13.28
N GLY A 108 10.93 17.40 13.95
CA GLY A 108 11.15 16.22 14.78
C GLY A 108 10.09 16.07 15.88
N ARG A 109 9.73 17.17 16.55
CA ARG A 109 8.68 17.16 17.59
C ARG A 109 7.30 16.87 17.03
N ILE A 110 6.94 17.42 15.86
CA ILE A 110 5.69 17.08 15.19
C ILE A 110 5.65 15.59 14.88
N VAL A 111 6.73 15.04 14.32
CA VAL A 111 6.84 13.61 14.02
C VAL A 111 6.74 12.76 15.28
N ASP A 112 7.40 13.13 16.37
CA ASP A 112 7.34 12.43 17.65
C ASP A 112 5.90 12.39 18.21
N ILE A 113 5.17 13.51 18.13
CA ILE A 113 3.76 13.61 18.56
C ILE A 113 2.88 12.68 17.73
N LEU A 114 3.05 12.69 16.40
CA LEU A 114 2.28 11.82 15.50
C LEU A 114 2.56 10.33 15.77
N MET A 115 3.83 9.98 16.05
CA MET A 115 4.24 8.60 16.35
C MET A 115 3.81 8.11 17.75
N ALA A 116 3.50 9.01 18.67
CA ALA A 116 2.99 8.65 20.00
C ALA A 116 1.58 8.03 19.93
N ILE A 117 0.80 8.36 18.89
CA ILE A 117 -0.54 7.81 18.68
C ILE A 117 -0.43 6.50 17.89
N PRO A 118 -1.14 5.43 18.29
CA PRO A 118 -1.24 4.21 17.49
C PRO A 118 -1.73 4.50 16.06
N SER A 119 -0.84 4.34 15.08
CA SER A 119 -1.07 4.71 13.67
C SER A 119 -2.38 4.20 13.06
N LEU A 120 -2.75 2.94 13.33
CA LEU A 120 -3.98 2.35 12.80
C LEU A 120 -5.22 3.06 13.36
N VAL A 121 -5.27 3.28 14.68
CA VAL A 121 -6.38 3.98 15.34
C VAL A 121 -6.47 5.41 14.81
N PHE A 122 -5.33 6.09 14.65
CA PHE A 122 -5.33 7.46 14.14
C PHE A 122 -5.79 7.55 12.69
N ALA A 123 -5.36 6.61 11.83
CA ALA A 123 -5.83 6.51 10.45
C ALA A 123 -7.35 6.33 10.39
N LEU A 124 -7.93 5.43 11.22
CA LEU A 124 -9.37 5.20 11.28
C LEU A 124 -10.14 6.45 11.73
N LEU A 125 -9.62 7.19 12.73
CA LEU A 125 -10.21 8.44 13.18
C LEU A 125 -10.23 9.48 12.05
N LEU A 126 -9.10 9.66 11.36
CA LEU A 126 -9.01 10.59 10.23
C LEU A 126 -9.95 10.17 9.10
N LEU A 127 -10.04 8.89 8.76
CA LEU A 127 -10.96 8.39 7.73
C LEU A 127 -12.43 8.60 8.09
N THR A 128 -12.77 8.56 9.39
CA THR A 128 -14.12 8.84 9.85
C THR A 128 -14.48 10.33 9.62
N VAL A 129 -13.50 11.23 9.75
CA VAL A 129 -13.69 12.67 9.55
C VAL A 129 -13.64 13.08 8.07
N PHE A 130 -12.64 12.59 7.33
CA PHE A 130 -12.36 12.97 5.94
C PHE A 130 -13.02 12.05 4.89
N GLY A 131 -13.69 10.98 5.34
CA GLY A 131 -14.33 9.98 4.50
C GLY A 131 -13.38 8.90 3.98
N THR A 132 -13.98 7.84 3.43
CA THR A 132 -13.31 6.60 2.99
C THR A 132 -13.02 6.56 1.48
N SER A 133 -12.86 7.73 0.85
CA SER A 133 -12.49 7.80 -0.57
C SER A 133 -11.05 7.30 -0.80
N ILE A 134 -10.77 6.76 -1.99
CA ILE A 134 -9.41 6.29 -2.35
C ILE A 134 -8.35 7.40 -2.15
N PRO A 135 -8.55 8.66 -2.59
CA PRO A 135 -7.61 9.74 -2.31
C PRO A 135 -7.43 10.02 -0.81
N SER A 136 -8.52 10.01 -0.02
CA SER A 136 -8.45 10.21 1.43
C SER A 136 -7.58 9.13 2.10
N LEU A 137 -7.80 7.87 1.73
CA LEU A 137 -6.99 6.73 2.20
C LEU A 137 -5.51 6.92 1.89
N ILE A 138 -5.17 7.27 0.65
CA ILE A 138 -3.78 7.47 0.23
C ILE A 138 -3.13 8.59 1.03
N ILE A 139 -3.76 9.76 1.12
CA ILE A 139 -3.18 10.94 1.79
C ILE A 139 -2.98 10.68 3.28
N ILE A 140 -3.99 10.13 3.95
CA ILE A 140 -3.95 9.88 5.40
C ILE A 140 -2.86 8.87 5.72
N ILE A 141 -2.84 7.72 5.04
CA ILE A 141 -1.87 6.67 5.31
C ILE A 141 -0.46 7.16 4.95
N ALA A 142 -0.30 7.87 3.84
CA ALA A 142 1.01 8.36 3.41
C ALA A 142 1.57 9.39 4.40
N LEU A 143 0.73 10.29 4.94
CA LEU A 143 1.14 11.25 5.95
C LEU A 143 1.64 10.54 7.20
N LEU A 144 0.91 9.53 7.67
CA LEU A 144 1.30 8.77 8.86
C LEU A 144 2.58 7.96 8.62
N ASP A 145 2.70 7.28 7.48
CA ASP A 145 3.90 6.49 7.15
C ASP A 145 5.12 7.37 6.85
N SER A 146 4.91 8.61 6.40
CA SER A 146 5.99 9.57 6.17
C SER A 146 6.81 9.85 7.44
N THR A 147 6.22 9.70 8.64
CA THR A 147 6.93 9.85 9.92
C THR A 147 8.05 8.83 10.09
N ARG A 148 7.83 7.58 9.64
CA ARG A 148 8.84 6.52 9.69
C ARG A 148 9.95 6.79 8.67
N VAL A 149 9.55 7.17 7.45
CA VAL A 149 10.49 7.55 6.38
C VAL A 149 11.35 8.74 6.81
N PHE A 150 10.75 9.75 7.45
CA PHE A 150 11.44 10.92 7.99
C PHE A 150 12.58 10.52 8.93
N ARG A 151 12.31 9.64 9.90
CA ARG A 151 13.34 9.21 10.87
C ARG A 151 14.49 8.47 10.20
N ILE A 152 14.19 7.57 9.26
CA ILE A 152 15.20 6.82 8.53
C ILE A 152 16.04 7.76 7.66
N SER A 153 15.39 8.65 6.91
CA SER A 153 16.04 9.56 5.98
C SER A 153 16.91 10.59 6.71
N ARG A 154 16.40 11.16 7.81
CA ARG A 154 17.17 12.04 8.69
C ARG A 154 18.38 11.32 9.28
N SER A 155 18.20 10.10 9.80
CA SER A 155 19.30 9.31 10.35
C SER A 155 20.36 8.99 9.32
N ALA A 156 19.97 8.68 8.08
CA ALA A 156 20.91 8.41 7.00
C ALA A 156 21.65 9.67 6.55
N ALA A 157 20.96 10.81 6.45
CA ALA A 157 21.53 12.08 6.01
C ALA A 157 22.49 12.69 7.03
N MET A 158 22.30 12.46 8.33
CA MET A 158 23.27 12.90 9.36
C MET A 158 24.62 12.15 9.29
N ASN A 159 24.70 11.02 8.58
CA ASN A 159 25.93 10.24 8.43
C ASN A 159 26.76 10.66 7.21
N VAL A 160 26.31 11.67 6.46
CA VAL A 160 27.00 12.25 5.29
C VAL A 160 27.60 13.59 5.71
#